data_AF-A0A6I1NS08-F1
#
_entry.id   AF-A0A6I1NS08-F1
#
_cell.length_a   1.000
_cell.length_b   1.000
_cell.length_c   1.000
_cell.angle_alpha   90.00
_cell.angle_beta   90.00
_cell.angle_gamma   90.00
#
_symmetry.space_group_name_H-M   'P 1'
#
loop_
_entity.id
_entity.type
_entity.pdbx_description
1 polymer ?
#
loop_
_entity_poly.entity_id
_entity_poly.type
_entity_poly.pdbx_seq_one_letter_code
_entity_poly.pdbx_strand_id
1 'polypeptide(L)' 'VQLLDLAMARLAPGGVLYFSNNFRKFQLDENLAERYQIEEITAKTIDPDFARNGKIHRAWKVTAR' A
#
# COMPACT_ATOMS: atom_id res chain seq x y z
N VAL A 1 0.48 11.95 3.36
CA VAL A 1 -0.72 11.08 3.52
C VAL A 1 -1.93 11.47 2.67
N GLN A 2 -2.13 12.75 2.35
CA GLN A 2 -3.34 13.28 1.68
C GLN A 2 -3.91 12.45 0.51
N LEU A 3 -3.06 11.92 -0.38
CA LEU A 3 -3.51 11.10 -1.51
C LEU A 3 -4.30 9.87 -1.06
N LEU A 4 -3.82 9.17 -0.03
CA LEU A 4 -4.47 7.96 0.49
C LEU A 4 -5.79 8.32 1.15
N ASP A 5 -5.83 9.40 1.95
CA ASP A 5 -7.05 9.85 2.61
C ASP A 5 -8.15 10.22 1.58
N LEU A 6 -7.77 10.95 0.51
CA LEU A 6 -8.67 11.31 -0.58
C LEU A 6 -9.16 10.10 -1.39
N ALA A 7 -8.31 9.10 -1.60
CA ALA A 7 -8.68 7.87 -2.29
C ALA A 7 -9.64 7.01 -1.44
N MET A 8 -9.33 6.83 -0.15
CA MET A 8 -10.17 6.10 0.80
C MET A 8 -11.57 6.71 0.93
N ALA A 9 -11.68 8.05 0.93
CA ALA A 9 -12.96 8.75 1.00
C ALA A 9 -13.90 8.52 -0.20
N ARG A 10 -13.41 7.93 -1.30
CA ARG A 10 -14.19 7.64 -2.52
C ARG A 10 -14.60 6.17 -2.64
N LEU A 11 -14.14 5.32 -1.74
CA LEU A 11 -14.48 3.91 -1.77
C LEU A 11 -15.92 3.69 -1.29
N ALA A 12 -16.64 2.78 -1.94
CA ALA A 12 -17.89 2.26 -1.40
C ALA A 12 -17.62 1.52 -0.07
N PRO A 13 -18.64 1.33 0.79
CA PRO A 13 -18.49 0.52 2.00
C PRO A 13 -17.87 -0.85 1.71
N GLY A 14 -16.83 -1.22 2.48
CA GLY A 14 -16.07 -2.45 2.27
C GLY A 14 -15.04 -2.41 1.12
N GLY A 15 -14.88 -1.26 0.45
CA GLY A 15 -13.88 -1.08 -0.59
C GLY A 15 -12.44 -1.21 -0.09
N VAL A 16 -11.55 -1.58 -1.00
CA VAL A 16 -10.12 -1.82 -0.74
C VAL A 16 -9.28 -0.90 -1.63
N LEU A 17 -8.34 -0.16 -1.04
CA LEU A 17 -7.33 0.58 -1.77
C LEU A 17 -6.05 -0.26 -1.86
N TYR A 18 -5.60 -0.53 -3.07
CA TYR A 18 -4.25 -1.05 -3.31
C TYR A 18 -3.34 0.10 -3.70
N PHE A 19 -2.34 0.39 -2.88
CA PHE A 19 -1.34 1.41 -3.12
C PHE A 19 0.02 0.74 -3.38
N SER A 20 0.73 1.17 -4.42
CA SER A 20 2.08 0.72 -4.69
C SER A 20 2.93 1.84 -5.25
N ASN A 21 4.24 1.76 -5.05
CA ASN A 21 5.20 2.63 -5.70
C ASN A 21 6.59 1.97 -5.72
N ASN A 22 7.51 2.53 -6.51
CA ASN A 22 8.87 2.03 -6.70
C ASN A 22 9.96 2.98 -6.16
N PHE A 23 9.59 3.96 -5.34
CA PHE A 23 10.58 4.85 -4.75
C PHE A 23 11.35 4.11 -3.65
N ARG A 24 12.62 3.80 -3.90
CA ARG A 24 13.44 2.91 -3.06
C ARG A 24 13.59 3.34 -1.59
N LYS A 25 13.40 4.63 -1.29
CA LYS A 25 13.46 5.19 0.07
C LYS A 25 12.07 5.49 0.64
N PHE A 26 11.01 5.05 -0.03
CA PHE A 26 9.65 5.28 0.43
C PHE A 26 9.40 4.60 1.77
N GLN A 27 8.89 5.40 2.70
CA GLN A 27 8.38 4.95 3.99
C GLN A 27 6.91 5.35 4.04
N LEU A 28 6.05 4.39 4.36
CA LEU A 28 4.64 4.66 4.59
C LEU A 28 4.51 5.36 5.95
N ASP A 29 3.73 6.44 6.00
CA ASP A 29 3.52 7.20 7.23
C ASP A 29 2.84 6.32 8.29
N GLU A 30 3.48 6.15 9.45
CA GLU A 30 3.02 5.28 10.53
C GLU A 30 1.66 5.70 11.08
N ASN A 31 1.33 7.00 11.02
CA ASN A 31 0.03 7.52 11.50
C ASN A 31 -1.15 7.04 10.65
N LEU A 32 -0.92 6.50 9.44
CA LEU A 32 -1.99 5.89 8.66
C LEU A 32 -2.57 4.66 9.34
N ALA A 33 -1.76 3.93 10.12
CA ALA A 33 -2.20 2.73 10.83
C ALA A 33 -3.20 3.06 11.95
N GLU A 34 -3.27 4.30 12.43
CA GLU A 34 -4.28 4.74 13.39
C GLU A 34 -5.68 4.84 12.76
N ARG A 35 -5.76 5.24 11.48
CA ARG A 35 -7.01 5.50 10.75
C ARG A 35 -7.49 4.31 9.92
N TYR A 36 -6.56 3.52 9.39
CA TYR A 36 -6.84 2.45 8.45
C TYR A 36 -6.25 1.13 8.90
N GLN A 37 -6.78 0.03 8.37
CA GLN A 37 -6.10 -1.25 8.42
C GLN A 37 -5.18 -1.35 7.22
N ILE A 38 -3.90 -1.64 7.48
CA ILE A 38 -2.84 -1.65 6.46
C ILE A 38 -2.13 -3.00 6.51
N GLU A 39 -2.06 -3.66 5.36
CA GLU A 39 -1.29 -4.88 5.15
C GLU A 39 -0.24 -4.63 4.08
N GLU A 40 1.04 -4.83 4.38
CA GLU A 40 2.07 -4.85 3.34
C GLU A 40 1.99 -6.17 2.56
N ILE A 41 1.81 -6.06 1.24
CA ILE A 41 1.64 -7.19 0.32
C ILE A 41 2.77 -7.29 -0.71
N THR A 42 3.87 -6.56 -0.51
CA THR A 42 5.03 -6.51 -1.42
C THR A 42 5.47 -7.92 -1.86
N ALA A 43 5.67 -8.85 -0.92
CA ALA A 43 6.09 -10.21 -1.23
C ALA A 43 5.10 -11.01 -2.08
N LYS A 44 3.80 -10.67 -2.04
CA LYS A 44 2.74 -11.32 -2.83
C LYS A 44 2.61 -10.75 -4.25
N THR A 45 3.31 -9.65 -4.55
CA THR A 45 3.14 -8.87 -5.78
C THR A 45 4.45 -8.71 -6.57
N ILE A 46 5.56 -9.29 -6.09
CA ILE A 46 6.81 -9.38 -6.86
C ILE A 46 6.70 -10.56 -7.82
N ASP A 47 6.80 -10.27 -9.11
CA ASP A 47 6.87 -11.30 -10.14
C ASP A 47 8.16 -12.13 -10.01
N PRO A 48 8.12 -13.46 -10.26
CA PRO A 48 9.31 -14.32 -10.21
C PRO A 48 10.51 -13.79 -11.02
N ASP A 49 10.29 -13.09 -12.12
CA ASP A 49 11.35 -12.50 -12.94
C ASP A 49 12.17 -11.44 -12.17
N PHE A 50 11.56 -10.82 -11.16
CA PHE A 50 12.19 -9.85 -10.27
C PHE A 50 12.61 -10.43 -8.91
N ALA A 51 12.57 -11.75 -8.72
CA ALA A 51 12.93 -12.41 -7.45
C ALA A 51 14.35 -12.06 -6.95
N ARG A 52 15.28 -11.74 -7.87
CA ARG A 52 16.65 -11.30 -7.53
C ARG A 52 16.73 -9.86 -7.03
N ASN A 53 15.70 -9.05 -7.25
CA ASN A 53 15.64 -7.65 -6.87
C ASN A 53 14.34 -7.34 -6.12
N GLY A 54 14.24 -7.78 -4.87
CA GLY A 54 13.04 -7.56 -4.05
C GLY A 54 12.74 -6.09 -3.68
N LYS A 55 13.55 -5.12 -4.12
CA LYS A 55 13.36 -3.68 -3.88
C LYS A 55 12.85 -2.93 -5.13
N ILE A 56 12.29 -3.64 -6.12
CA ILE A 56 11.73 -3.02 -7.33
C ILE A 56 10.49 -2.19 -7.05
N HIS A 57 9.67 -2.58 -6.07
CA HIS A 57 8.51 -1.83 -5.60
C HIS A 57 8.12 -2.27 -4.19
N ARG A 58 7.19 -1.50 -3.59
CA ARG A 58 6.44 -1.90 -2.41
C ARG A 58 4.96 -1.72 -2.67
N ALA A 59 4.14 -2.57 -2.05
CA ALA A 59 2.70 -2.55 -2.22
C ALA A 59 1.98 -2.80 -0.89
N TRP A 60 0.85 -2.12 -0.70
CA TRP A 60 0.01 -2.19 0.49
C TRP A 60 -1.45 -2.36 0.08
N LYS A 61 -2.15 -3.17 0.87
CA LYS A 61 -3.61 -3.24 0.90
C LYS A 61 -4.09 -2.38 2.07
N VAL A 62 -5.01 -1.47 1.79
CA VAL A 62 -5.57 -0.54 2.78
C VAL A 62 -7.08 -0.67 2.79
N THR A 63 -7.66 -0.82 3.98
CA THR A 63 -9.11 -0.88 4.20
C THR A 63 -9.53 0.06 5.33
N ALA A 64 -10.82 0.42 5.35
CA ALA A 64 -11.40 1.07 6.52
C ALA A 64 -11.26 0.13 7.75
N ARG A 65 -11.15 0.73 8.94
CA ARG A 65 -11.26 0.02 10.21
C ARG A 65 -12.74 -0.19 10.58
#